data_AF-A0A3B9K4T3-F1
#
_entry.id   AF-A0A3B9K4T3-F1
#
_cell.length_a   1.000
_cell.length_b   1.000
_cell.length_c   1.000
_cell.angle_alpha   90.00
_cell.angle_beta   90.00
_cell.angle_gamma   90.00
#
_symmetry.space_group_name_H-M   'P 1'
#
loop_
_entity.id
_entity.type
_entity.pdbx_description
1 polymer ?
#
loop_
_entity_poly.entity_id
_entity_poly.type
_entity_poly.pdbx_seq_one_letter_code
_entity_poly.pdbx_strand_id
1 'polypeptide(L)' 'MRRTGIILILLVGLVIAMMYQSREGVKRPWMNCKESLVSQMLTGKCTPTERYLEKNKTKEREL' A
#
# COMPACT_ATOMS: atom_id res chain seq x y z
N MET A 1 -13.01 -34.00 -5.26
CA MET A 1 -13.64 -32.92 -6.06
C MET A 1 -14.09 -31.70 -5.24
N ARG A 2 -14.66 -31.82 -4.02
CA ARG A 2 -15.14 -30.65 -3.25
C ARG A 2 -14.04 -29.67 -2.79
N ARG A 3 -12.84 -30.15 -2.43
CA ARG A 3 -11.72 -29.29 -1.99
C ARG A 3 -11.17 -28.41 -3.11
N THR A 4 -11.16 -28.91 -4.34
CA THR A 4 -10.65 -28.20 -5.52
C THR A 4 -11.49 -26.96 -5.83
N GLY A 5 -12.81 -27.03 -5.64
CA GLY A 5 -13.71 -25.87 -5.84
C GLY A 5 -13.46 -24.72 -4.86
N ILE A 6 -13.18 -25.05 -3.58
CA ILE A 6 -12.88 -24.04 -2.55
C ILE A 6 -11.58 -23.30 -2.88
N ILE A 7 -10.56 -24.04 -3.32
CA ILE A 7 -9.27 -23.45 -3.73
C ILE A 7 -9.45 -22.51 -4.91
N LEU A 8 -10.30 -22.88 -5.87
CA LEU A 8 -10.59 -22.07 -7.06
C LEU A 8 -11.29 -20.76 -6.71
N ILE A 9 -12.26 -20.81 -5.79
CA ILE A 9 -12.96 -19.61 -5.29
C ILE A 9 -11.99 -18.68 -4.55
N LEU A 10 -11.11 -19.22 -3.71
CA LEU A 10 -10.08 -18.45 -3.00
C LEU A 10 -9.13 -17.75 -3.98
N LEU A 11 -8.67 -18.46 -5.01
CA LEU A 11 -7.78 -17.88 -6.02
C LEU A 11 -8.45 -16.74 -6.80
N VAL A 12 -9.71 -16.91 -7.22
CA VAL A 12 -10.46 -15.87 -7.93
C VAL A 12 -10.67 -14.64 -7.04
N GLY A 13 -11.03 -14.82 -5.76
CA GLY A 13 -11.16 -13.72 -4.81
C GLY A 13 -9.85 -12.95 -4.60
N LEU A 14 -8.72 -13.65 -4.56
CA LEU A 14 -7.39 -13.06 -4.35
C LEU A 14 -6.95 -12.22 -5.57
N VAL A 15 -7.24 -12.69 -6.79
CA VAL A 15 -6.98 -11.92 -8.02
C VAL A 15 -7.84 -10.65 -8.08
N ILE A 16 -9.12 -10.74 -7.73
CA ILE A 16 -10.03 -9.57 -7.71
C ILE A 16 -9.56 -8.54 -6.68
N ALA A 17 -9.15 -9.00 -5.49
CA ALA A 17 -8.60 -8.12 -4.46
C ALA A 17 -7.33 -7.38 -4.93
N MET A 18 -6.41 -8.08 -5.61
CA MET A 18 -5.21 -7.46 -6.19
C MET A 18 -5.52 -6.45 -7.29
N MET A 19 -6.51 -6.74 -8.13
CA MET A 19 -6.97 -5.82 -9.17
C MET A 19 -7.60 -4.55 -8.57
N TYR A 20 -8.41 -4.69 -7.52
CA TYR A 20 -8.94 -3.53 -6.78
C TYR A 20 -7.82 -2.72 -6.11
N GLN A 21 -6.85 -3.39 -5.48
CA GLN A 21 -5.70 -2.74 -4.87
C GLN A 21 -4.86 -1.94 -5.88
N SER A 22 -4.83 -2.39 -7.14
CA SER A 22 -4.12 -1.73 -8.24
C SER A 22 -4.91 -0.57 -8.85
N ARG A 23 -6.24 -0.67 -8.90
CA ARG A 23 -7.14 0.36 -9.45
C ARG A 23 -7.25 1.56 -8.52
N GLU A 24 -7.52 1.29 -7.26
CA GLU A 24 -7.62 2.30 -6.22
C GLU A 24 -6.25 2.37 -5.58
N GLY A 25 -5.26 2.93 -6.30
CA GLY A 25 -3.86 2.91 -5.93
C GLY A 25 -3.69 3.09 -4.42
N VAL A 26 -3.56 1.97 -3.70
CA VAL A 26 -3.77 1.97 -2.26
C VAL A 26 -2.72 2.91 -1.72
N LYS A 27 -3.16 4.02 -1.14
CA LYS A 27 -2.25 4.94 -0.47
C LYS A 27 -1.67 4.11 0.66
N ARG A 28 -0.46 3.60 0.45
CA ARG A 28 0.34 2.90 1.43
C ARG A 28 1.17 3.98 2.12
N PRO A 29 0.65 4.70 3.13
CA PRO A 29 1.38 5.79 3.77
C PRO A 29 2.73 5.32 4.31
N TRP A 30 2.81 4.04 4.70
CA TRP A 30 4.04 3.40 5.16
C TRP A 30 5.14 3.29 4.10
N MET A 31 4.81 3.33 2.80
CA MET A 31 5.81 3.34 1.72
C MET A 31 6.45 4.72 1.53
N ASN A 32 5.85 5.78 2.08
CA ASN A 32 6.40 7.13 2.00
C ASN A 32 7.39 7.42 3.12
N CYS A 33 7.58 6.49 4.04
CA CYS A 33 8.48 6.62 5.17
C CYS A 33 9.83 5.99 4.83
N LYS A 34 10.90 6.59 5.37
CA LYS A 34 12.29 6.12 5.21
C LYS A 34 12.53 4.76 5.89
N GLU A 35 11.78 4.49 6.95
CA GLU A 35 11.88 3.30 7.80
C GLU A 35 11.14 2.09 7.23
N SER A 36 11.61 0.88 7.56
CA SER A 36 10.91 -0.36 7.18
C SER A 36 9.51 -0.46 7.82
N LEU A 37 8.60 -1.19 7.18
CA LEU A 37 7.23 -1.40 7.65
C LEU A 37 7.18 -1.98 9.07
N VAL A 38 8.14 -2.84 9.40
CA VAL A 38 8.29 -3.45 10.73
C VAL A 38 8.78 -2.43 11.75
N SER A 39 9.77 -1.60 11.39
CA SER A 39 10.26 -0.52 12.25
C SER A 39 9.17 0.52 12.54
N GLN A 40 8.35 0.88 11.54
CA GLN A 40 7.23 1.80 11.72
C GLN A 40 6.18 1.25 12.70
N MET A 41 5.90 -0.05 12.66
CA MET A 41 4.92 -0.69 13.55
C MET A 41 5.44 -0.79 15.00
N LEU A 42 6.74 -1.04 15.18
CA LEU A 42 7.37 -1.17 16.50
C LEU A 42 7.64 0.18 17.16
N THR A 43 8.04 1.19 16.39
CA THR A 43 8.43 2.51 16.91
C THR A 43 7.30 3.53 16.84
N GLY A 44 6.26 3.26 16.04
CA GLY A 44 5.14 4.19 15.81
C GLY A 44 5.55 5.50 15.11
N LYS A 45 6.79 5.59 14.61
CA LYS A 45 7.34 6.79 13.97
C LYS A 45 7.51 6.55 12.47
N CYS A 46 6.99 7.48 11.67
CA CYS A 46 7.24 7.56 10.24
C CYS A 46 8.03 8.84 9.96
N THR A 47 9.30 8.68 9.62
CA THR A 47 10.10 9.78 9.05
C THR A 47 9.85 9.80 7.55
N PRO A 48 9.26 10.86 6.98
CA PRO A 48 8.98 10.91 5.54
C PRO A 48 10.28 10.90 4.73
N THR A 49 10.26 10.21 3.59
CA THR A 49 11.36 10.22 2.62
C THR A 49 11.40 11.55 1.87
N GLU A 50 12.58 12.01 1.45
CA GLU A 50 12.74 13.29 0.72
C GLU A 50 11.85 13.42 -0.52
N ARG A 51 11.62 12.32 -1.27
CA ARG A 51 10.67 12.30 -2.40
C ARG A 51 9.24 12.67 -2.00
N TYR A 52 8.81 12.32 -0.79
CA TYR A 52 7.48 12.69 -0.29
C TYR A 52 7.41 14.19 0.06
N LEU A 53 8.48 14.73 0.65
CA LEU A 53 8.59 16.15 0.98
C LEU A 53 8.58 17.02 -0.29
N GLU A 54 9.32 16.63 -1.33
CA GLU A 54 9.37 17.34 -2.60
C GLU A 54 8.01 17.36 -3.31
N LYS A 55 7.30 16.21 -3.33
CA LYS A 55 5.96 16.11 -3.91
C LYS A 55 4.95 17.01 -3.19
N ASN A 56 5.02 17.10 -1.87
CA ASN A 56 4.09 17.93 -1.10
C ASN A 56 4.38 19.43 -1.27
N LYS A 57 5.67 19.80 -1.35
CA LYS A 57 6.11 21.18 -1.62
C LYS A 57 5.72 21.69 -3.01
N THR A 58 5.66 20.81 -4.00
CA THR A 58 5.13 21.14 -5.33
C THR A 58 3.61 21.28 -5.31
N LYS A 59 2.92 20.44 -4.52
CA LYS A 59 1.46 20.50 -4.38
C LYS A 59 0.97 21.75 -3.65
N GLU A 60 1.72 22.27 -2.69
CA GLU A 60 1.45 23.57 -2.03
C GLU A 60 1.72 24.78 -2.94
N ARG A 61 2.58 24.66 -3.96
CA ARG A 61 2.87 25.76 -4.90
C ARG A 61 1.87 25.86 -6.05
N GLU A 62 1.01 24.85 -6.23
CA GLU A 62 -0.03 24.81 -7.26
C GLU A 62 -1.43 25.13 -6.69
N LEU A 63 -1.51 25.51 -5.41
CA LEU A 63 -2.71 25.94 -4.70
C LEU A 63 -2.67 27.45 -4.44
#